data_AF-F0XPP4-F1
#
_entry.id   AF-F0XPP4-F1
#
_cell.length_a   1.000
_cell.length_b   1.000
_cell.length_c   1.000
_cell.angle_alpha   90.00
_cell.angle_beta   90.00
_cell.angle_gamma   90.00
#
_symmetry.space_group_name_H-M   'P 1'
#
loop_
_entity.id
_entity.type
_entity.pdbx_description
1 polymer ?
#
loop_
_entity_poly.entity_id
_entity_poly.type
_entity_poly.pdbx_seq_one_letter_code
_entity_poly.pdbx_strand_id
1 'polypeptide(L)'
;MAICASSAETTSTISTTHNTEQRIPQSIDHIHNNYGRYLKADIMAQDAFYALQELFEFSAASIDQLMTLFKNTIQSVLKQRNTETASELLLLKAHVDEYRDYVNEMLEIVRARGCRRWPRVTEKSLRAKADIAAEQLEDRYQRLARQCSRLSDHCDNSISIAMSLTAQRQSDEAINQGNRFGKLSVLAYFYIPVTLAASFYGVDELHNSSYSKIQPWKLPTGGIPPRNMRTMEEDSTHGIPKGNNLIMGNEPVGLKSTEV
;
A
#
# COMPACT_ATOMS: atom_id res chain seq x y z
N MET A 1 -45.42 33.18 -13.35
CA MET A 1 -45.54 33.54 -14.77
C MET A 1 -44.68 32.58 -15.55
N ALA A 2 -45.32 31.77 -16.39
CA ALA A 2 -44.74 30.71 -17.22
C ALA A 2 -44.19 31.28 -18.54
N ILE A 3 -43.49 30.40 -19.28
CA ILE A 3 -43.21 30.30 -20.74
C ILE A 3 -41.77 29.76 -20.87
N CYS A 4 -41.42 28.75 -21.66
CA CYS A 4 -42.11 27.76 -22.48
C CYS A 4 -41.09 26.64 -22.78
N ALA A 5 -41.62 25.47 -23.12
CA ALA A 5 -40.88 24.32 -23.63
C ALA A 5 -40.36 24.54 -25.06
N SER A 6 -39.27 23.86 -25.42
CA SER A 6 -39.04 23.38 -26.80
C SER A 6 -38.28 22.06 -26.76
N SER A 7 -38.70 21.14 -27.61
CA SER A 7 -38.32 19.74 -27.65
C SER A 7 -37.43 19.44 -28.85
N ALA A 8 -36.65 18.36 -28.70
CA ALA A 8 -36.01 17.52 -29.72
C ALA A 8 -34.82 18.11 -30.50
N GLU A 9 -33.64 17.51 -30.30
CA GLU A 9 -33.01 16.75 -31.39
C GLU A 9 -31.96 15.77 -30.85
N THR A 10 -32.12 14.52 -31.32
CA THR A 10 -31.28 13.37 -31.02
C THR A 10 -30.10 13.38 -31.99
N THR A 11 -28.90 13.69 -31.50
CA THR A 11 -27.68 13.38 -32.24
C THR A 11 -26.74 12.63 -31.31
N SER A 12 -26.80 11.30 -31.46
CA SER A 12 -25.78 10.37 -31.01
C SER A 12 -24.43 10.83 -31.55
N THR A 13 -23.51 11.19 -30.67
CA THR A 13 -22.11 11.43 -31.04
C THR A 13 -21.24 10.87 -29.94
N ILE A 14 -20.83 9.61 -30.16
CA ILE A 14 -19.53 9.03 -29.80
C ILE A 14 -19.00 9.48 -28.44
N SER A 15 -19.34 8.70 -27.40
CA SER A 15 -18.67 8.76 -26.10
C SER A 15 -17.22 8.28 -26.24
N THR A 16 -16.36 9.17 -26.73
CA THR A 16 -14.91 9.07 -26.59
C THR A 16 -14.61 9.14 -25.10
N THR A 17 -14.12 8.04 -24.56
CA THR A 17 -13.58 7.91 -23.21
C THR A 17 -12.37 8.82 -23.03
N HIS A 18 -12.61 10.11 -22.85
CA HIS A 18 -11.61 11.01 -22.31
C HIS A 18 -11.45 10.67 -20.83
N ASN A 19 -10.38 9.93 -20.54
CA ASN A 19 -9.75 9.83 -19.23
C ASN A 19 -9.42 11.27 -18.80
N THR A 20 -10.41 11.94 -18.20
CA THR A 20 -10.22 13.25 -17.61
C THR A 20 -9.44 12.96 -16.36
N GLU A 21 -8.12 13.17 -16.41
CA GLU A 21 -7.31 13.36 -15.22
C GLU A 21 -8.11 14.28 -14.30
N GLN A 22 -8.70 13.69 -13.26
CA GLN A 22 -9.41 14.41 -12.22
C GLN A 22 -8.34 15.23 -11.51
N ARG A 23 -8.02 16.40 -12.08
CA ARG A 23 -7.03 17.31 -11.55
C ARG A 23 -7.57 17.74 -10.21
N ILE A 24 -6.98 17.20 -9.14
CA ILE A 24 -7.33 17.56 -7.78
C ILE A 24 -7.20 19.09 -7.72
N PRO A 25 -8.26 19.81 -7.35
CA PRO A 25 -8.23 21.27 -7.35
C PRO A 25 -7.13 21.73 -6.39
N GLN A 26 -6.04 22.28 -6.95
CA GLN A 26 -4.90 22.79 -6.19
C GLN A 26 -5.34 24.06 -5.49
N SER A 27 -5.59 23.94 -4.19
CA SER A 27 -6.05 25.06 -3.39
C SER A 27 -4.95 26.14 -3.25
N ILE A 28 -3.66 25.75 -3.34
CA ILE A 28 -2.49 26.60 -3.03
C ILE A 28 -2.33 27.73 -4.05
N ASP A 29 -2.65 27.48 -5.32
CA ASP A 29 -2.51 28.46 -6.39
C ASP A 29 -3.37 29.71 -6.17
N HIS A 30 -4.41 29.62 -5.34
CA HIS A 30 -5.33 30.72 -5.08
C HIS A 30 -5.00 31.51 -3.80
N ILE A 31 -3.95 31.16 -3.06
CA ILE A 31 -3.60 31.87 -1.80
C ILE A 31 -3.35 33.35 -2.06
N HIS A 32 -2.55 33.69 -3.08
CA HIS A 32 -2.18 35.08 -3.38
C HIS A 32 -3.38 35.96 -3.75
N ASN A 33 -4.46 35.38 -4.27
CA ASN A 33 -5.67 36.11 -4.65
C ASN A 33 -6.72 36.19 -3.53
N ASN A 34 -6.68 35.26 -2.57
CA ASN A 34 -7.72 35.14 -1.55
C ASN A 34 -7.25 35.55 -0.15
N TYR A 35 -5.94 35.61 0.09
CA TYR A 35 -5.40 36.01 1.39
C TYR A 35 -5.77 37.45 1.74
N GLY A 36 -6.20 37.65 2.99
CA GLY A 36 -6.60 38.93 3.55
C GLY A 36 -8.04 39.34 3.22
N ARG A 37 -8.80 38.55 2.45
CA ARG A 37 -10.15 38.94 2.00
C ARG A 37 -11.17 38.98 3.13
N TYR A 38 -11.01 38.12 4.15
CA TYR A 38 -11.93 38.03 5.29
C TYR A 38 -11.32 38.61 6.57
N LEU A 39 -10.05 39.00 6.54
CA LEU A 39 -9.35 39.60 7.66
C LEU A 39 -9.60 41.11 7.76
N LYS A 40 -9.66 41.61 9.00
CA LYS A 40 -9.76 43.06 9.29
C LYS A 40 -8.38 43.68 9.43
N ALA A 41 -8.07 44.65 8.57
CA ALA A 41 -6.77 45.34 8.55
C ALA A 41 -6.33 45.88 9.92
N ASP A 42 -7.26 46.46 10.69
CA ASP A 42 -6.97 47.01 12.02
C ASP A 42 -6.47 45.96 13.02
N ILE A 43 -6.98 44.72 12.92
CA ILE A 43 -6.60 43.60 13.78
C ILE A 43 -5.31 42.97 13.27
N MET A 44 -5.18 42.78 11.95
CA MET A 44 -3.98 42.21 11.33
C MET A 44 -2.72 43.01 11.65
N ALA A 45 -2.82 44.34 11.70
CA ALA A 45 -1.69 45.20 12.02
C ALA A 45 -1.20 45.05 13.48
N GLN A 46 -2.05 44.53 14.37
CA GLN A 46 -1.79 44.46 15.81
C GLN A 46 -1.60 43.03 16.33
N ASP A 47 -2.14 42.03 15.64
CA ASP A 47 -2.06 40.62 16.03
C ASP A 47 -1.51 39.76 14.88
N ALA A 48 -0.28 39.27 15.06
CA ALA A 48 0.39 38.47 14.06
C ALA A 48 -0.26 37.11 13.84
N PHE A 49 -0.85 36.52 14.89
CA PHE A 49 -1.54 35.24 14.77
C PHE A 49 -2.81 35.39 13.95
N TYR A 50 -3.58 36.45 14.20
CA TYR A 50 -4.77 36.78 13.41
C TYR A 50 -4.44 37.05 11.94
N ALA A 51 -3.33 37.74 11.65
CA ALA A 51 -2.87 37.95 10.28
C ALA A 51 -2.62 36.62 9.53
N LEU A 52 -2.05 35.63 10.21
CA LEU A 52 -1.75 34.32 9.62
C LEU A 52 -2.92 33.33 9.64
N GLN A 53 -4.05 33.68 10.24
CA GLN A 53 -5.16 32.75 10.45
C GLN A 53 -5.66 32.12 9.14
N GLU A 54 -5.88 32.91 8.10
CA GLU A 54 -6.37 32.38 6.81
C GLU A 54 -5.38 31.38 6.20
N LEU A 55 -4.06 31.55 6.43
CA LEU A 55 -3.04 30.62 5.95
C LEU A 55 -3.12 29.29 6.71
N PHE A 56 -3.35 29.32 8.02
CA PHE A 56 -3.59 28.11 8.80
C PHE A 56 -4.89 27.42 8.37
N GLU A 57 -5.98 28.16 8.19
CA GLU A 57 -7.25 27.62 7.70
C GLU A 57 -7.11 26.94 6.35
N PHE A 58 -6.34 27.58 5.46
CA PHE A 58 -5.99 27.05 4.17
C PHE A 58 -5.25 25.71 4.31
N SER A 59 -4.20 25.66 5.13
CA SER A 59 -3.43 24.43 5.35
C SER A 59 -4.29 23.31 5.95
N ALA A 60 -5.18 23.64 6.89
CA ALA A 60 -6.11 22.68 7.48
C ALA A 60 -7.08 22.12 6.44
N ALA A 61 -7.54 22.95 5.48
CA ALA A 61 -8.37 22.50 4.37
C ALA A 61 -7.62 21.56 3.42
N SER A 62 -6.36 21.86 3.09
CA SER A 62 -5.53 20.99 2.24
C SER A 62 -5.29 19.62 2.91
N ILE A 63 -5.04 19.59 4.22
CA ILE A 63 -4.86 18.32 4.94
C ILE A 63 -6.17 17.54 5.02
N ASP A 64 -7.31 18.19 5.24
CA ASP A 64 -8.62 17.51 5.23
C ASP A 64 -8.94 16.87 3.86
N GLN A 65 -8.61 17.57 2.77
CA GLN A 65 -8.70 17.02 1.41
C GLN A 65 -7.80 15.79 1.25
N LEU A 66 -6.55 15.86 1.72
CA LEU A 66 -5.63 14.73 1.68
C LEU A 66 -6.13 13.53 2.49
N MET A 67 -6.64 13.76 3.72
CA MET A 67 -7.22 12.71 4.55
C MET A 67 -8.44 12.06 3.88
N THR A 68 -9.23 12.83 3.15
CA THR A 68 -10.35 12.32 2.35
C THR A 68 -9.85 11.43 1.20
N LEU A 69 -8.77 11.81 0.53
CA LEU A 69 -8.14 10.99 -0.50
C LEU A 69 -7.63 9.67 0.09
N PHE A 70 -6.88 9.72 1.20
CA PHE A 70 -6.39 8.51 1.88
C PHE A 70 -7.53 7.58 2.28
N LYS A 71 -8.61 8.12 2.85
CA LYS A 71 -9.81 7.34 3.17
C LYS A 71 -10.38 6.63 1.94
N ASN A 72 -10.51 7.33 0.81
CA ASN A 72 -11.03 6.74 -0.42
C ASN A 72 -10.10 5.66 -0.98
N THR A 73 -8.77 5.88 -0.92
CA THR A 73 -7.76 4.92 -1.34
C THR A 73 -7.80 3.65 -0.48
N ILE A 74 -7.90 3.78 0.85
CA ILE A 74 -8.05 2.60 1.74
C ILE A 74 -9.28 1.78 1.33
N GLN A 75 -10.39 2.45 1.08
CA GLN A 75 -11.62 1.79 0.67
C GLN A 75 -11.50 1.10 -0.69
N SER A 76 -10.77 1.69 -1.66
CA SER A 76 -10.56 1.04 -2.96
C SER A 76 -9.65 -0.17 -2.85
N VAL A 77 -8.55 -0.07 -2.08
CA VAL A 77 -7.59 -1.16 -1.86
C VAL A 77 -8.28 -2.36 -1.19
N LEU A 78 -9.13 -2.11 -0.19
CA LEU A 78 -9.90 -3.17 0.48
C LEU A 78 -10.92 -3.85 -0.43
N LYS A 79 -11.50 -3.13 -1.39
CA LYS A 79 -12.47 -3.72 -2.35
C LYS A 79 -11.80 -4.64 -3.36
N GLN A 80 -10.57 -4.36 -3.77
CA GLN A 80 -9.86 -5.15 -4.77
C GLN A 80 -9.44 -6.54 -4.26
N ARG A 81 -9.32 -6.75 -2.94
CA ARG A 81 -8.95 -8.04 -2.32
C ARG A 81 -7.71 -8.69 -2.96
N ASN A 82 -6.70 -7.91 -3.34
CA ASN A 82 -5.48 -8.45 -3.93
C ASN A 82 -4.49 -8.94 -2.85
N THR A 83 -3.47 -9.68 -3.25
CA THR A 83 -2.42 -10.18 -2.34
C THR A 83 -1.47 -9.08 -1.85
N GLU A 84 -1.32 -7.99 -2.60
CA GLU A 84 -0.46 -6.84 -2.30
C GLU A 84 -1.14 -5.77 -1.41
N THR A 85 -2.41 -5.99 -1.05
CA THR A 85 -3.23 -5.07 -0.25
C THR A 85 -2.59 -4.74 1.11
N ALA A 86 -1.89 -5.69 1.75
CA ALA A 86 -1.30 -5.46 3.06
C ALA A 86 -0.13 -4.45 3.03
N SER A 87 0.74 -4.52 2.02
CA SER A 87 1.88 -3.60 1.88
C SER A 87 1.45 -2.17 1.55
N GLU A 88 0.45 -2.02 0.68
CA GLU A 88 -0.11 -0.70 0.34
C GLU A 88 -0.76 -0.04 1.57
N LEU A 89 -1.52 -0.81 2.35
CA LEU A 89 -2.14 -0.30 3.57
C LEU A 89 -1.11 0.08 4.64
N LEU A 90 0.00 -0.65 4.76
CA LEU A 90 1.09 -0.30 5.67
C LEU A 90 1.76 1.02 5.28
N LEU A 91 2.05 1.22 3.99
CA LEU A 91 2.61 2.48 3.50
C LEU A 91 1.65 3.65 3.75
N LEU A 92 0.36 3.45 3.45
CA LEU A 92 -0.65 4.48 3.64
C LEU A 92 -0.85 4.81 5.13
N LYS A 93 -0.79 3.81 6.01
CA LYS A 93 -0.79 4.01 7.46
C LYS A 93 0.38 4.88 7.90
N ALA A 94 1.60 4.60 7.43
CA ALA A 94 2.77 5.38 7.79
C ALA A 94 2.59 6.87 7.47
N HIS A 95 2.04 7.19 6.29
CA HIS A 95 1.72 8.57 5.92
C HIS A 95 0.60 9.17 6.79
N VAL A 96 -0.47 8.42 7.09
CA VAL A 96 -1.53 8.91 7.99
C VAL A 96 -0.98 9.22 9.39
N ASP A 97 -0.10 8.37 9.92
CA ASP A 97 0.52 8.56 11.23
C ASP A 97 1.48 9.77 11.23
N GLU A 98 2.26 9.97 10.18
CA GLU A 98 3.10 11.17 10.02
C GLU A 98 2.25 12.46 10.02
N TYR A 99 1.14 12.48 9.26
CA TYR A 99 0.24 13.62 9.26
C TYR A 99 -0.51 13.80 10.58
N ARG A 100 -0.81 12.72 11.31
CA ARG A 100 -1.39 12.81 12.65
C ARG A 100 -0.44 13.57 13.58
N ASP A 101 0.83 13.21 13.57
CA ASP A 101 1.83 13.80 14.44
C ASP A 101 2.07 15.28 14.06
N TYR A 102 2.16 15.58 12.76
CA TYR A 102 2.21 16.95 12.25
C TYR A 102 1.01 17.80 12.67
N VAL A 103 -0.22 17.27 12.54
CA VAL A 103 -1.44 17.99 12.93
C VAL A 103 -1.48 18.25 14.44
N ASN A 104 -0.99 17.32 15.26
CA ASN A 104 -0.88 17.51 16.70
C ASN A 104 0.13 18.62 17.05
N GLU A 105 1.29 18.65 16.40
CA GLU A 105 2.26 19.73 16.57
C GLU A 105 1.66 21.10 16.20
N MET A 106 0.97 21.17 15.06
CA MET A 106 0.29 22.38 14.61
C MET A 106 -0.80 22.83 15.58
N LEU A 107 -1.54 21.89 16.17
CA LEU A 107 -2.55 22.18 17.18
C LEU A 107 -1.93 22.84 18.42
N GLU A 108 -0.76 22.38 18.87
CA GLU A 108 -0.04 23.00 19.99
C GLU A 108 0.44 24.43 19.65
N ILE A 109 0.90 24.66 18.41
CA ILE A 109 1.24 26.01 17.93
C ILE A 109 0.02 26.92 17.92
N VAL A 110 -1.13 26.42 17.44
CA VAL A 110 -2.39 27.16 17.39
C VAL A 110 -2.90 27.49 18.80
N ARG A 111 -2.83 26.55 19.75
CA ARG A 111 -3.18 26.75 21.17
C ARG A 111 -2.28 27.79 21.84
N ALA A 112 -0.98 27.75 21.56
CA ALA A 112 -0.03 28.75 22.04
C ALA A 112 -0.26 30.13 21.39
N ARG A 113 -1.03 30.17 20.30
CA ARG A 113 -1.21 31.32 19.39
C ARG A 113 0.13 31.81 18.85
N GLY A 114 0.92 30.87 18.36
CA GLY A 114 2.29 31.10 17.88
C GLY A 114 3.29 31.31 19.02
N CYS A 115 4.21 32.26 18.84
CA CYS A 115 5.25 32.54 19.83
C CYS A 115 4.75 33.54 20.90
N ARG A 116 5.24 33.40 22.14
CA ARG A 116 4.96 34.36 23.24
C ARG A 116 5.35 35.80 22.92
N ARG A 117 6.28 36.00 21.97
CA ARG A 117 6.76 37.32 21.52
C ARG A 117 5.92 37.93 20.39
N TRP A 118 4.93 37.20 19.86
CA TRP A 118 4.12 37.74 18.78
C TRP A 118 3.24 38.89 19.27
N PRO A 119 3.13 39.97 18.49
CA PRO A 119 2.29 41.10 18.84
C PRO A 119 0.84 40.62 18.97
N ARG A 120 0.13 41.18 19.95
CA ARG A 120 -1.27 40.88 20.24
C ARG A 120 -2.04 42.17 20.40
N VAL A 121 -3.30 42.13 19.99
CA VAL A 121 -4.22 43.26 20.16
C VAL A 121 -4.41 43.56 21.65
N THR A 122 -4.19 44.83 22.01
CA THR A 122 -4.41 45.33 23.39
C THR A 122 -5.84 45.82 23.58
N GLU A 123 -6.47 46.33 22.52
CA GLU A 123 -7.83 46.85 22.55
C GLU A 123 -8.87 45.72 22.78
N LYS A 124 -9.71 45.86 23.80
CA LYS A 124 -10.67 44.83 24.22
C LYS A 124 -11.64 44.39 23.11
N SER A 125 -12.13 45.34 22.30
CA SER A 125 -13.15 45.08 21.28
C SER A 125 -12.59 44.26 20.10
N LEU A 126 -11.37 44.58 19.68
CA LEU A 126 -10.65 43.91 18.60
C LEU A 126 -10.08 42.57 19.08
N ARG A 127 -9.61 42.51 20.34
CA ARG A 127 -9.11 41.28 20.97
C ARG A 127 -10.17 40.20 21.00
N ALA A 128 -11.41 40.52 21.35
CA ALA A 128 -12.51 39.54 21.34
C ALA A 128 -12.72 38.91 19.96
N LYS A 129 -12.54 39.67 18.87
CA LYS A 129 -12.66 39.15 17.50
C LYS A 129 -11.49 38.23 17.15
N ALA A 130 -10.26 38.61 17.52
CA ALA A 130 -9.08 37.77 17.32
C ALA A 130 -9.16 36.46 18.14
N ASP A 131 -9.69 36.55 19.38
CA ASP A 131 -9.89 35.40 20.26
C ASP A 131 -10.86 34.38 19.64
N ILE A 132 -12.04 34.83 19.18
CA ILE A 132 -13.03 33.97 18.51
C ILE A 132 -12.41 33.27 17.30
N ALA A 133 -11.62 34.01 16.52
CA ALA A 133 -11.04 33.49 15.29
C ALA A 133 -9.94 32.45 15.57
N ALA A 134 -9.17 32.65 16.64
CA ALA A 134 -8.22 31.66 17.13
C ALA A 134 -8.90 30.40 17.68
N GLU A 135 -10.00 30.54 18.42
CA GLU A 135 -10.79 29.41 18.93
C GLU A 135 -11.39 28.58 17.78
N GLN A 136 -11.93 29.23 16.76
CA GLN A 136 -12.44 28.54 15.56
C GLN A 136 -11.36 27.73 14.84
N LEU A 137 -10.15 28.28 14.77
CA LEU A 137 -9.01 27.61 14.16
C LEU A 137 -8.55 26.41 15.01
N GLU A 138 -8.47 26.57 16.32
CA GLU A 138 -8.15 25.48 17.25
C GLU A 138 -9.15 24.33 17.09
N ASP A 139 -10.45 24.63 17.14
CA ASP A 139 -11.53 23.66 16.95
C ASP A 139 -11.39 22.88 15.63
N ARG A 140 -10.94 23.56 14.57
CA ARG A 140 -10.71 22.95 13.26
C ARG A 140 -9.55 21.96 13.29
N TYR A 141 -8.42 22.32 13.89
CA TYR A 141 -7.29 21.41 14.05
C TYR A 141 -7.60 20.25 15.00
N GLN A 142 -8.39 20.47 16.05
CA GLN A 142 -8.85 19.39 16.94
C GLN A 142 -9.75 18.37 16.20
N ARG A 143 -10.62 18.84 15.29
CA ARG A 143 -11.40 17.93 14.43
C ARG A 143 -10.49 17.14 13.50
N LEU A 144 -9.50 17.80 12.90
CA LEU A 144 -8.55 17.18 11.99
C LEU A 144 -7.69 16.12 12.70
N ALA A 145 -7.18 16.41 13.90
CA ALA A 145 -6.43 15.46 14.72
C ALA A 145 -7.25 14.20 15.02
N ARG A 146 -8.53 14.37 15.40
CA ARG A 146 -9.46 13.24 15.62
C ARG A 146 -9.70 12.44 14.34
N GLN A 147 -9.79 13.09 13.19
CA GLN A 147 -9.95 12.42 11.89
C GLN A 147 -8.71 11.60 11.52
N CYS A 148 -7.51 12.15 11.69
CA CYS A 148 -6.26 11.42 11.48
C CYS A 148 -6.16 10.20 12.40
N SER A 149 -6.47 10.35 13.70
CA SER A 149 -6.50 9.22 14.65
C SER A 149 -7.46 8.13 14.20
N ARG A 150 -8.71 8.49 13.89
CA ARG A 150 -9.72 7.52 13.42
C ARG A 150 -9.30 6.83 12.13
N LEU A 151 -8.63 7.54 11.23
CA LEU A 151 -8.16 6.97 9.97
C LEU A 151 -7.00 6.00 10.20
N SER A 152 -6.08 6.32 11.12
CA SER A 152 -5.00 5.42 11.54
C SER A 152 -5.56 4.14 12.17
N ASP A 153 -6.52 4.26 13.09
CA ASP A 153 -7.21 3.11 13.70
C ASP A 153 -7.93 2.27 12.63
N HIS A 154 -8.50 2.93 11.62
CA HIS A 154 -9.12 2.23 10.50
C HIS A 154 -8.10 1.47 9.66
N CYS A 155 -6.91 2.03 9.42
CA CYS A 155 -5.82 1.33 8.77
C CYS A 155 -5.41 0.08 9.57
N ASP A 156 -5.25 0.17 10.88
CA ASP A 156 -4.87 -0.97 11.74
C ASP A 156 -5.88 -2.12 11.63
N ASN A 157 -7.17 -1.79 11.73
CA ASN A 157 -8.24 -2.77 11.55
C ASN A 157 -8.22 -3.38 10.14
N SER A 158 -7.99 -2.55 9.12
CA SER A 158 -7.97 -2.96 7.72
C SER A 158 -6.78 -3.88 7.41
N ILE A 159 -5.61 -3.59 7.98
CA ILE A 159 -4.41 -4.43 7.87
C ILE A 159 -4.66 -5.79 8.54
N SER A 160 -5.23 -5.81 9.74
CA SER A 160 -5.57 -7.05 10.45
C SER A 160 -6.54 -7.94 9.65
N ILE A 161 -7.57 -7.32 9.05
CA ILE A 161 -8.50 -8.02 8.15
C ILE A 161 -7.76 -8.55 6.92
N ALA A 162 -6.92 -7.73 6.27
CA ALA A 162 -6.16 -8.13 5.09
C ALA A 162 -5.21 -9.30 5.39
N MET A 163 -4.51 -9.26 6.52
CA MET A 163 -3.64 -10.35 6.98
C MET A 163 -4.42 -11.65 7.20
N SER A 164 -5.59 -11.56 7.85
CA SER A 164 -6.46 -12.72 8.08
C SER A 164 -6.95 -13.35 6.78
N LEU A 165 -7.32 -12.52 5.79
CA LEU A 165 -7.72 -12.97 4.46
C LEU A 165 -6.57 -13.65 3.70
N THR A 166 -5.34 -13.13 3.81
CA THR A 166 -4.16 -13.74 3.21
C THR A 166 -3.85 -15.09 3.86
N ALA A 167 -3.93 -15.20 5.19
CA ALA A 167 -3.72 -16.46 5.90
C ALA A 167 -4.77 -17.52 5.51
N GLN A 168 -6.03 -17.11 5.32
CA GLN A 168 -7.08 -18.01 4.83
C GLN A 168 -6.77 -18.52 3.42
N ARG A 169 -6.37 -17.63 2.49
CA ARG A 169 -5.98 -18.03 1.13
C ARG A 169 -4.79 -18.98 1.12
N GLN A 170 -3.77 -18.71 1.92
CA GLN A 170 -2.61 -19.60 2.05
C GLN A 170 -3.03 -20.98 2.59
N SER A 171 -3.99 -21.03 3.52
CA SER A 171 -4.54 -22.29 4.03
C SER A 171 -5.31 -23.05 2.95
N ASP A 172 -6.15 -22.37 2.17
CA ASP A 172 -6.88 -22.97 1.05
C ASP A 172 -5.93 -23.51 -0.03
N GLU A 173 -4.85 -22.78 -0.32
CA GLU A 173 -3.79 -23.21 -1.23
C GLU A 173 -3.05 -24.44 -0.68
N ALA A 174 -2.69 -24.45 0.60
CA ALA A 174 -2.03 -25.59 1.23
C ALA A 174 -2.93 -26.83 1.24
N ILE A 175 -4.24 -26.69 1.50
CA ILE A 175 -5.22 -27.77 1.40
C ILE A 175 -5.31 -28.26 -0.05
N ASN A 176 -5.35 -27.36 -1.03
CA ASN A 176 -5.37 -27.73 -2.44
C ASN A 176 -4.08 -28.45 -2.87
N GLN A 177 -2.92 -28.06 -2.36
CA GLN A 177 -1.67 -28.76 -2.57
C GLN A 177 -1.70 -30.15 -1.91
N GLY A 178 -2.19 -30.25 -0.66
CA GLY A 178 -2.39 -31.52 0.04
C GLY A 178 -3.29 -32.49 -0.73
N ASN A 179 -4.40 -31.99 -1.28
CA ASN A 179 -5.31 -32.78 -2.11
C ASN A 179 -4.64 -33.29 -3.40
N ARG A 180 -3.73 -32.51 -3.99
CA ARG A 180 -2.94 -32.96 -5.15
C ARG A 180 -1.97 -34.07 -4.76
N PHE A 181 -1.28 -33.95 -3.63
CA PHE A 181 -0.41 -35.01 -3.11
C PHE A 181 -1.18 -36.27 -2.73
N GLY A 182 -2.39 -36.13 -2.18
CA GLY A 182 -3.27 -37.26 -1.88
C GLY A 182 -3.61 -38.08 -3.13
N LYS A 183 -3.99 -37.40 -4.23
CA LYS A 183 -4.27 -38.07 -5.52
C LYS A 183 -3.04 -38.81 -6.08
N LEU A 184 -1.86 -38.22 -5.97
CA LEU A 184 -0.61 -38.87 -6.39
C LEU A 184 -0.27 -40.09 -5.53
N SER A 185 -0.49 -40.00 -4.22
CA SER A 185 -0.21 -41.09 -3.28
C SER A 185 -1.12 -42.29 -3.50
N VAL A 186 -2.42 -42.04 -3.75
CA VAL A 186 -3.38 -43.09 -4.12
C VAL A 186 -2.93 -43.79 -5.41
N LEU A 187 -2.50 -43.03 -6.43
CA LEU A 187 -2.01 -43.61 -7.68
C LEU A 187 -0.75 -44.45 -7.47
N ALA A 188 0.22 -43.94 -6.69
CA ALA A 188 1.44 -44.66 -6.36
C ALA A 188 1.18 -45.97 -5.61
N TYR A 189 0.22 -45.97 -4.67
CA TYR A 189 -0.17 -47.15 -3.91
C TYR A 189 -0.66 -48.31 -4.81
N PHE A 190 -1.38 -48.00 -5.90
CA PHE A 190 -1.80 -49.03 -6.87
C PHE A 190 -0.66 -49.44 -7.82
N TYR A 191 0.18 -48.50 -8.24
CA TYR A 191 1.22 -48.76 -9.24
C TYR A 191 2.39 -49.58 -8.67
N ILE A 192 2.82 -49.31 -7.44
CA ILE A 192 3.99 -49.97 -6.83
C ILE A 192 3.83 -51.51 -6.77
N PRO A 193 2.71 -52.08 -6.27
CA PRO A 193 2.53 -53.54 -6.26
C PRO A 193 2.40 -54.14 -7.65
N VAL A 194 1.75 -53.45 -8.60
CA VAL A 194 1.58 -53.93 -9.99
C VAL A 194 2.92 -53.98 -10.72
N THR A 195 3.76 -52.95 -10.59
CA THR A 195 5.11 -52.94 -11.16
C THR A 195 6.00 -54.01 -10.53
N LEU A 196 5.84 -54.29 -9.24
CA LEU A 196 6.56 -55.38 -8.56
C LEU A 196 6.11 -56.75 -9.09
N ALA A 197 4.80 -57.00 -9.21
CA ALA A 197 4.27 -58.23 -9.76
C ALA A 197 4.73 -58.44 -11.21
N ALA A 198 4.66 -57.40 -12.06
CA ALA A 198 5.16 -57.46 -13.42
C ALA A 198 6.67 -57.77 -13.49
N SER A 199 7.44 -57.33 -12.49
CA SER A 199 8.87 -57.64 -12.39
C SER A 199 9.13 -59.10 -12.02
N PHE A 200 8.29 -59.76 -11.21
CA PHE A 200 8.39 -61.20 -10.98
C PHE A 200 8.01 -62.01 -12.22
N TYR A 201 6.91 -61.66 -12.89
CA TYR A 201 6.44 -62.41 -14.06
C TYR A 201 7.18 -62.09 -15.36
N GLY A 202 7.90 -60.97 -15.46
CA GLY A 202 8.67 -60.60 -16.65
C GLY A 202 10.02 -61.33 -16.77
N VAL A 203 10.47 -62.02 -15.72
CA VAL A 203 11.82 -62.63 -15.67
C VAL A 203 11.80 -64.12 -16.04
N ASP A 204 10.63 -64.74 -16.16
CA ASP A 204 10.50 -66.19 -16.31
C ASP A 204 10.52 -66.73 -17.76
N GLU A 205 10.89 -65.90 -18.76
CA GLU A 205 11.03 -66.35 -20.16
C GLU A 205 12.43 -66.13 -20.75
N LEU A 206 13.47 -66.10 -19.90
CA LEU A 206 14.87 -66.07 -20.33
C LEU A 206 15.77 -67.14 -19.66
N HIS A 207 15.17 -68.12 -18.99
CA HIS A 207 15.89 -69.27 -18.42
C HIS A 207 15.69 -70.59 -19.20
N ASN A 208 15.23 -70.54 -20.45
CA ASN A 208 15.31 -71.71 -21.34
C ASN A 208 15.44 -71.32 -22.82
N SER A 209 16.46 -70.56 -23.16
CA SER A 209 17.04 -70.57 -24.50
C SER A 209 18.51 -70.23 -24.39
N SER A 210 19.32 -71.19 -24.82
CA SER A 210 20.76 -71.13 -25.05
C SER A 210 21.38 -69.74 -25.18
N TYR A 211 22.49 -69.56 -24.49
CA TYR A 211 23.55 -68.59 -24.78
C TYR A 211 23.61 -68.20 -26.27
N SER A 212 23.02 -67.07 -26.63
CA SER A 212 23.45 -66.32 -27.80
C SER A 212 23.28 -64.82 -27.56
N LYS A 213 24.41 -64.19 -27.23
CA LYS A 213 24.72 -62.77 -27.45
C LYS A 213 23.58 -61.78 -27.16
N ILE A 214 23.41 -61.43 -25.88
CA ILE A 214 22.82 -60.14 -25.53
C ILE A 214 23.82 -59.06 -25.98
N GLN A 215 23.51 -58.36 -27.08
CA GLN A 215 24.25 -57.17 -27.47
C GLN A 215 23.93 -56.05 -26.45
N PRO A 216 24.92 -55.29 -25.97
CA PRO A 216 24.65 -54.09 -25.21
C PRO A 216 23.81 -53.16 -26.08
N TRP A 217 22.75 -52.58 -25.51
CA TRP A 217 22.00 -51.49 -26.11
C TRP A 217 22.99 -50.42 -26.54
N LYS A 218 23.28 -50.35 -27.84
CA LYS A 218 23.96 -49.20 -28.41
C LYS A 218 22.96 -48.05 -28.28
N LEU A 219 23.27 -47.11 -27.40
CA LEU A 219 22.70 -45.76 -27.47
C LEU A 219 22.72 -45.33 -28.94
N PRO A 220 21.64 -44.74 -29.47
CA PRO A 220 21.72 -44.05 -30.73
C PRO A 220 22.70 -42.89 -30.50
N THR A 221 23.94 -43.08 -30.90
CA THR A 221 24.86 -41.99 -31.21
C THR A 221 24.29 -41.31 -32.45
N GLY A 222 23.20 -40.57 -32.25
CA GLY A 222 22.75 -39.55 -33.18
C GLY A 222 23.94 -38.63 -33.37
N GLY A 223 24.51 -38.68 -34.57
CA GLY A 223 25.63 -37.85 -34.96
C GLY A 223 25.33 -36.40 -34.65
N ILE A 224 26.04 -35.86 -33.67
CA ILE A 224 26.24 -34.43 -33.57
C ILE A 224 27.08 -34.07 -34.79
N PRO A 225 26.57 -33.27 -35.75
CA PRO A 225 27.41 -32.80 -36.85
C PRO A 225 28.57 -31.98 -36.28
N PRO A 226 29.76 -32.02 -36.90
CA PRO A 226 30.90 -31.24 -36.43
C PRO A 226 30.53 -29.76 -36.43
N ARG A 227 30.41 -29.20 -35.22
CA ARG A 227 30.26 -27.77 -35.01
C ARG A 227 31.61 -27.14 -35.37
N ASN A 228 31.67 -26.55 -36.56
CA ASN A 228 32.78 -25.72 -37.00
C ASN A 228 33.18 -24.75 -35.88
N MET A 229 34.37 -24.93 -35.32
CA MET A 229 35.11 -23.87 -34.66
C MET A 229 35.49 -22.86 -35.75
N ARG A 230 34.68 -21.82 -35.90
CA ARG A 230 35.15 -20.55 -36.44
C ARG A 230 35.34 -19.61 -35.26
N THR A 231 36.60 -19.27 -35.04
CA THR A 231 37.11 -18.15 -34.25
C THR A 231 36.30 -16.87 -34.49
N MET A 232 35.94 -16.18 -33.41
CA MET A 232 35.97 -14.71 -33.20
C MET A 232 35.29 -14.42 -31.85
N GLU A 233 36.02 -13.93 -30.84
CA GLU A 233 36.26 -12.49 -30.57
C GLU A 233 35.13 -11.97 -29.65
N GLU A 234 35.43 -11.87 -28.34
CA GLU A 234 35.48 -10.60 -27.59
C GLU A 234 34.12 -9.88 -27.45
N ASP A 235 33.53 -9.95 -26.25
CA ASP A 235 33.21 -8.81 -25.37
C ASP A 235 32.34 -9.30 -24.18
N SER A 236 32.79 -9.17 -22.93
CA SER A 236 32.53 -8.00 -22.06
C SER A 236 31.02 -7.66 -22.04
N THR A 237 30.23 -7.95 -21.01
CA THR A 237 30.22 -7.23 -19.72
C THR A 237 29.01 -7.69 -18.89
N HIS A 238 29.19 -7.76 -17.55
CA HIS A 238 28.24 -7.39 -16.48
C HIS A 238 26.91 -8.19 -16.36
N GLY A 239 26.42 -8.60 -15.19
CA GLY A 239 26.76 -8.29 -13.82
C GLY A 239 25.89 -9.13 -12.87
N ILE A 240 26.39 -9.26 -11.64
CA ILE A 240 25.88 -10.04 -10.51
C ILE A 240 24.72 -9.30 -9.80
N PRO A 241 23.81 -9.99 -9.07
CA PRO A 241 23.78 -9.84 -7.60
C PRO A 241 23.63 -11.22 -6.92
N LYS A 242 24.66 -11.76 -6.23
CA LYS A 242 24.98 -11.60 -4.81
C LYS A 242 23.73 -11.67 -3.92
N GLY A 243 23.40 -12.90 -3.54
CA GLY A 243 22.69 -13.17 -2.29
C GLY A 243 23.60 -12.87 -1.10
N ASN A 244 23.01 -12.22 -0.09
CA ASN A 244 23.61 -12.10 1.22
C ASN A 244 22.78 -12.90 2.22
N ASN A 245 23.47 -13.84 2.87
CA ASN A 245 23.15 -14.40 4.16
C ASN A 245 23.01 -13.28 5.22
N LEU A 246 22.18 -13.48 6.24
CA LEU A 246 22.65 -13.59 7.63
C LEU A 246 21.46 -13.91 8.57
N ILE A 247 21.49 -15.10 9.16
CA ILE A 247 20.77 -15.45 10.39
C ILE A 247 21.83 -15.72 11.45
N MET A 248 21.84 -14.91 12.51
CA MET A 248 22.27 -15.18 13.89
C MET A 248 21.84 -13.92 14.66
N GLY A 249 20.96 -13.95 15.66
CA GLY A 249 20.97 -14.84 16.82
C GLY A 249 21.33 -13.96 18.02
N ASN A 250 20.35 -13.31 18.65
CA ASN A 250 20.55 -12.58 19.90
C ASN A 250 19.56 -13.09 20.96
N GLU A 251 20.14 -13.44 22.11
CA GLU A 251 19.57 -14.01 23.32
C GLU A 251 18.55 -13.12 24.04
N PRO A 252 17.71 -13.70 24.92
CA PRO A 252 16.77 -12.97 25.76
C PRO A 252 17.43 -12.40 27.03
N VAL A 253 17.00 -11.19 27.37
CA VAL A 253 17.32 -10.44 28.58
C VAL A 253 16.66 -11.09 29.81
N GLY A 254 17.49 -11.56 30.76
CA GLY A 254 17.07 -11.95 32.10
C GLY A 254 16.91 -10.74 33.01
N LEU A 255 15.68 -10.42 33.38
CA LEU A 255 15.36 -9.51 34.49
C LEU A 255 15.47 -10.29 35.81
N LYS A 256 16.48 -9.95 36.63
CA LYS A 256 16.53 -10.35 38.03
C LYS A 256 15.67 -9.40 38.86
N SER A 257 14.70 -10.01 39.56
CA SER A 257 14.10 -9.47 40.77
C SER A 257 15.16 -9.12 41.80
N THR A 258 14.99 -7.97 42.45
CA THR A 258 15.40 -7.82 43.85
C THR A 258 14.32 -7.04 44.57
N GLU A 259 13.81 -7.71 45.60
CA GLU A 259 12.80 -7.33 46.58
C GLU A 259 13.42 -6.48 47.71
N VAL A 260 12.53 -5.71 48.35
CA VAL A 260 12.56 -5.18 49.74
C VAL A 260 13.56 -4.06 50.06
#